data_AF-A0A6N7CBK9-F1
#
_entry.id   AF-A0A6N7CBK9-F1
#
_cell.length_a   1.000
_cell.length_b   1.000
_cell.length_c   1.000
_cell.angle_alpha   90.00
_cell.angle_beta   90.00
_cell.angle_gamma   90.00
#
_symmetry.space_group_name_H-M   'P 1'
#
loop_
_entity.id
_entity.type
_entity.pdbx_description
1 polymer ?
#
loop_
_entity_poly.entity_id
_entity_poly.type
_entity_poly.pdbx_seq_one_letter_code
_entity_poly.pdbx_strand_id
1 'polypeptide(L)'
;MSTSKAWTADFADRAARRAAEPDPNWSRGCKLHSAVARSLQKFQVGESGDGAHLIVKADAAGDPDYEAAVRLFVAEEQNHARMLAALLRAAGVPTVDRHWSDSIFVQLRRLMGLRLELMILTVAEVIALRYYRALADGGGDALLAEVSHRILDDERRHVPFQCCRLSTGFAHTPAQVRAAIRRTWRALALPVAVVVAFDHGPALRVLGVTRRVFVADTMRLFDNAVARAFGTAGRTGLTTTTMSFAVVPSLYLHRSKRDSRRTT
;
A
#
# COMPACT_ATOMS: atom_id res chain seq x y z
N MET A 1 -7.57 15.34 14.80
CA MET A 1 -6.47 14.83 13.94
C MET A 1 -5.40 14.27 14.85
N SER A 2 -4.79 13.14 14.50
CA SER A 2 -3.66 12.58 15.23
C SER A 2 -2.46 13.54 15.11
N THR A 3 -1.79 13.87 16.21
CA THR A 3 -0.59 14.74 16.19
C THR A 3 0.62 13.95 15.71
N SER A 4 1.71 14.62 15.33
CA SER A 4 2.99 13.96 15.01
C SER A 4 3.43 13.02 16.15
N LYS A 5 3.22 13.44 17.41
CA LYS A 5 3.46 12.61 18.61
C LYS A 5 2.65 11.32 18.63
N ALA A 6 1.36 11.39 18.33
CA ALA A 6 0.49 10.22 18.32
C ALA A 6 0.86 9.25 17.19
N TRP A 7 1.28 9.76 16.04
CA TRP A 7 1.85 8.94 14.96
C TRP A 7 3.16 8.27 15.35
N THR A 8 4.06 8.99 16.02
CA THR A 8 5.31 8.42 16.53
C THR A 8 5.04 7.26 17.48
N ALA A 9 4.09 7.44 18.41
CA ALA A 9 3.70 6.39 19.35
C ALA A 9 3.08 5.17 18.65
N ASP A 10 2.22 5.38 17.65
CA ASP A 10 1.61 4.28 16.87
C ASP A 10 2.67 3.48 16.11
N PHE A 11 3.60 4.15 15.40
CA PHE A 11 4.69 3.47 14.70
C PHE A 11 5.66 2.77 15.68
N ALA A 12 5.92 3.35 16.85
CA ALA A 12 6.78 2.75 17.86
C ALA A 12 6.16 1.48 18.46
N ASP A 13 4.86 1.49 18.80
CA ASP A 13 4.13 0.30 19.28
C ASP A 13 4.20 -0.83 18.23
N ARG A 14 4.07 -0.48 16.96
CA ARG A 14 4.12 -1.45 15.85
C ARG A 14 5.51 -2.01 15.62
N ALA A 15 6.53 -1.17 15.68
CA ALA A 15 7.91 -1.61 15.64
C ALA A 15 8.20 -2.60 16.79
N ALA A 16 7.72 -2.31 18.01
CA ALA A 16 7.86 -3.19 19.15
C ALA A 16 7.11 -4.53 18.96
N ARG A 17 5.87 -4.49 18.47
CA ARG A 17 5.10 -5.71 18.15
C ARG A 17 5.80 -6.57 17.10
N ARG A 18 6.29 -5.98 16.01
CA ARG A 18 7.03 -6.71 14.98
C ARG A 18 8.33 -7.31 15.50
N ALA A 19 9.03 -6.64 16.41
CA ALA A 19 10.23 -7.18 17.03
C ALA A 19 9.93 -8.39 17.94
N ALA A 20 8.73 -8.46 18.52
CA ALA A 20 8.29 -9.57 19.36
C ALA A 20 7.63 -10.71 18.56
N GLU A 21 7.01 -10.41 17.42
CA GLU A 21 6.37 -11.39 16.56
C GLU A 21 7.41 -12.17 15.75
N PRO A 22 7.37 -13.52 15.72
CA PRO A 22 8.27 -14.28 14.88
C PRO A 22 8.02 -13.99 13.40
N ASP A 23 9.12 -14.03 12.63
CA ASP A 23 9.05 -14.02 11.18
C ASP A 23 8.14 -15.16 10.67
N PRO A 24 7.47 -14.98 9.51
CA PRO A 24 6.76 -16.06 8.84
C PRO A 24 7.64 -17.30 8.68
N ASN A 25 7.04 -18.50 8.74
CA ASN A 25 7.81 -19.73 8.58
C ASN A 25 8.26 -19.92 7.11
N TRP A 26 9.39 -19.31 6.76
CA TRP A 26 10.00 -19.35 5.42
C TRP A 26 10.32 -20.78 4.96
N SER A 27 10.58 -21.71 5.89
CA SER A 27 10.90 -23.12 5.58
C SER A 27 9.73 -23.89 4.97
N ARG A 28 8.50 -23.38 5.11
CA ARG A 28 7.31 -23.95 4.46
C ARG A 28 7.42 -23.93 2.93
N GLY A 29 8.26 -23.06 2.39
CA GLY A 29 8.30 -22.75 0.96
C GLY A 29 7.06 -22.00 0.50
N CYS A 30 7.11 -21.49 -0.72
CA CYS A 30 5.99 -20.79 -1.35
C CYS A 30 5.81 -21.26 -2.79
N LYS A 31 4.58 -21.51 -3.22
CA LYS A 31 4.28 -21.78 -4.63
C LYS A 31 3.66 -20.55 -5.28
N LEU A 32 4.50 -19.79 -5.99
CA LEU A 32 4.05 -18.61 -6.74
C LEU A 32 3.78 -18.95 -8.20
N HIS A 33 2.63 -18.50 -8.72
CA HIS A 33 2.42 -18.43 -10.15
C HIS A 33 3.45 -17.47 -10.78
N SER A 34 4.04 -17.82 -11.92
CA SER A 34 5.11 -17.03 -12.57
C SER A 34 4.76 -15.55 -12.78
N ALA A 35 3.52 -15.27 -13.19
CA ALA A 35 3.00 -13.91 -13.29
C ALA A 35 3.00 -13.15 -11.95
N VAL A 36 2.63 -13.81 -10.85
CA VAL A 36 2.64 -13.23 -9.49
C VAL A 36 4.08 -13.02 -9.02
N ALA A 37 4.97 -13.98 -9.26
CA ALA A 37 6.39 -13.84 -8.95
C ALA A 37 7.03 -12.62 -9.64
N ARG A 38 6.79 -12.45 -10.96
CA ARG A 38 7.27 -11.28 -11.71
C ARG A 38 6.71 -9.95 -11.18
N SER A 39 5.44 -9.98 -10.78
CA SER A 39 4.75 -8.82 -10.22
C SER A 39 5.35 -8.44 -8.85
N LEU A 40 5.60 -9.43 -7.99
CA LEU A 40 6.21 -9.27 -6.67
C LEU A 40 7.65 -8.76 -6.75
N GLN A 41 8.44 -9.22 -7.72
CA GLN A 41 9.80 -8.71 -7.96
C GLN A 41 9.80 -7.19 -8.14
N LYS A 42 8.85 -6.65 -8.91
CA LYS A 42 8.72 -5.20 -9.13
C LYS A 42 8.29 -4.45 -7.89
N PHE A 43 7.28 -4.96 -7.17
CA PHE A 43 6.85 -4.36 -5.91
C PHE A 43 7.97 -4.37 -4.87
N GLN A 44 8.76 -5.45 -4.78
CA GLN A 44 9.91 -5.53 -3.89
C GLN A 44 10.94 -4.43 -4.15
N VAL A 45 11.21 -4.09 -5.42
CA VAL A 45 12.08 -2.95 -5.76
C VAL A 45 11.42 -1.63 -5.36
N GLY A 46 10.10 -1.48 -5.58
CA GLY A 46 9.33 -0.31 -5.17
C GLY A 46 9.44 0.02 -3.67
N GLU A 47 9.43 -1.01 -2.81
CA GLU A 47 9.56 -0.87 -1.36
C GLU A 47 11.02 -0.73 -0.89
N SER A 48 12.01 -1.02 -1.74
CA SER A 48 13.43 -1.02 -1.36
C SER A 48 14.06 0.37 -1.23
N GLY A 49 13.26 1.44 -1.21
CA GLY A 49 13.73 2.80 -1.06
C GLY A 49 14.43 3.04 0.29
N ASP A 50 15.56 3.74 0.27
CA ASP A 50 16.32 4.08 1.50
C ASP A 50 15.63 5.14 2.38
N GLY A 51 14.64 5.85 1.84
CA GLY A 51 13.93 6.94 2.51
C GLY A 51 14.77 8.18 2.79
N ALA A 52 16.02 8.26 2.28
CA ALA A 52 16.97 9.29 2.68
C ALA A 52 16.47 10.71 2.34
N HIS A 53 15.89 10.90 1.15
CA HIS A 53 15.31 12.19 0.76
C HIS A 53 14.13 12.61 1.64
N LEU A 54 13.25 11.67 1.97
CA LEU A 54 12.10 11.92 2.83
C LEU A 54 12.57 12.31 4.24
N ILE A 55 13.57 11.61 4.78
CA ILE A 55 14.19 11.93 6.07
C ILE A 55 14.79 13.34 6.06
N VAL A 56 15.61 13.70 5.05
CA VAL A 56 16.19 15.04 4.95
C VAL A 56 15.11 16.13 4.91
N LYS A 57 14.02 15.91 4.18
CA LYS A 57 12.91 16.86 4.13
C LYS A 57 12.08 16.90 5.40
N ALA A 58 12.00 15.79 6.14
CA ALA A 58 11.35 15.74 7.45
C ALA A 58 12.16 16.52 8.49
N ASP A 59 13.49 16.36 8.49
CA ASP A 59 14.43 17.08 9.37
C ASP A 59 14.37 18.59 9.11
N ALA A 60 14.30 18.99 7.85
CA ALA A 60 14.11 20.39 7.47
C ALA A 60 12.74 20.97 7.87
N ALA A 61 11.80 20.14 8.33
CA ALA A 61 10.45 20.56 8.65
C ALA A 61 10.26 21.01 10.11
N GLY A 62 11.27 20.83 10.97
CA GLY A 62 11.33 21.37 12.33
C GLY A 62 10.29 20.79 13.29
N ASP A 63 9.93 19.51 13.12
CA ASP A 63 8.94 18.80 13.93
C ASP A 63 9.58 17.47 14.38
N PRO A 64 10.22 17.43 15.58
CA PRO A 64 10.97 16.27 16.03
C PRO A 64 10.14 14.98 16.14
N ASP A 65 8.85 15.11 16.47
CA ASP A 65 7.94 13.96 16.48
C ASP A 65 7.70 13.46 15.04
N TYR A 66 7.50 14.36 14.07
CA TYR A 66 7.34 13.95 12.68
C TYR A 66 8.61 13.30 12.13
N GLU A 67 9.78 13.83 12.47
CA GLU A 67 11.08 13.26 12.11
C GLU A 67 11.26 11.83 12.64
N ALA A 68 10.87 11.59 13.89
CA ALA A 68 10.89 10.27 14.51
C ALA A 68 9.89 9.32 13.82
N ALA A 69 8.66 9.77 13.57
CA ALA A 69 7.65 8.99 12.85
C ALA A 69 8.12 8.61 11.43
N VAL A 70 8.76 9.53 10.69
CA VAL A 70 9.29 9.25 9.34
C VAL A 70 10.39 8.19 9.38
N ARG A 71 11.29 8.20 10.37
CA ARG A 71 12.33 7.18 10.49
C ARG A 71 11.75 5.80 10.79
N LEU A 72 10.74 5.73 11.66
CA LEU A 72 10.04 4.49 11.97
C LEU A 72 9.25 3.97 10.74
N PHE A 73 8.60 4.88 10.01
CA PHE A 73 7.95 4.57 8.72
C PHE A 73 8.95 4.00 7.71
N VAL A 74 10.10 4.64 7.50
CA VAL A 74 11.15 4.14 6.57
C VAL A 74 11.65 2.75 7.00
N ALA A 75 11.84 2.50 8.29
CA ALA A 75 12.22 1.17 8.78
C ALA A 75 11.14 0.11 8.53
N GLU A 76 9.86 0.50 8.58
CA GLU A 76 8.72 -0.37 8.26
C GLU A 76 8.69 -0.74 6.76
N GLU A 77 8.88 0.24 5.87
CA GLU A 77 9.01 0.03 4.41
C GLU A 77 10.18 -0.91 4.05
N GLN A 78 11.35 -0.70 4.69
CA GLN A 78 12.51 -1.58 4.52
C GLN A 78 12.20 -3.02 4.97
N ASN A 79 11.40 -3.19 6.02
CA ASN A 79 10.93 -4.50 6.44
C ASN A 79 9.96 -5.12 5.42
N HIS A 80 9.12 -4.34 4.74
CA HIS A 80 8.27 -4.84 3.65
C HIS A 80 9.12 -5.37 2.50
N ALA A 81 10.12 -4.59 2.04
CA ALA A 81 11.06 -5.03 1.03
C ALA A 81 11.78 -6.34 1.43
N ARG A 82 12.21 -6.45 2.70
CA ARG A 82 12.84 -7.66 3.25
C ARG A 82 11.90 -8.86 3.20
N MET A 83 10.64 -8.71 3.62
CA MET A 83 9.64 -9.80 3.62
C MET A 83 9.30 -10.24 2.19
N LEU A 84 9.18 -9.32 1.24
CA LEU A 84 8.96 -9.66 -0.17
C LEU A 84 10.15 -10.41 -0.76
N ALA A 85 11.38 -9.99 -0.44
CA ALA A 85 12.59 -10.71 -0.86
C ALA A 85 12.66 -12.11 -0.24
N ALA A 86 12.26 -12.28 1.03
CA ALA A 86 12.20 -13.59 1.68
C ALA A 86 11.13 -14.49 1.06
N LEU A 87 9.97 -13.94 0.70
CA LEU A 87 8.90 -14.65 0.02
C LEU A 87 9.33 -15.14 -1.37
N LEU A 88 10.02 -14.29 -2.15
CA LEU A 88 10.60 -14.66 -3.44
C LEU A 88 11.62 -15.80 -3.29
N ARG A 89 12.52 -15.71 -2.30
CA ARG A 89 13.48 -16.78 -1.98
C ARG A 89 12.79 -18.08 -1.60
N ALA A 90 11.75 -18.03 -0.76
CA ALA A 90 10.97 -19.20 -0.37
C ALA A 90 10.24 -19.85 -1.57
N ALA A 91 10.01 -19.09 -2.64
CA ALA A 91 9.47 -19.59 -3.91
C ALA A 91 10.53 -20.05 -4.92
N GLY A 92 11.83 -19.95 -4.58
CA GLY A 92 12.91 -20.25 -5.50
C GLY A 92 13.05 -19.22 -6.64
N VAL A 93 12.56 -18.00 -6.45
CA VAL A 93 12.60 -16.91 -7.44
C VAL A 93 13.62 -15.86 -6.97
N PRO A 94 14.57 -15.42 -7.82
CA PRO A 94 15.51 -14.37 -7.44
C PRO A 94 14.83 -13.01 -7.30
N THR A 95 15.41 -12.10 -6.53
CA THR A 95 15.06 -10.67 -6.58
C THR A 95 15.58 -10.05 -7.88
N VAL A 96 15.07 -8.87 -8.23
CA VAL A 96 15.59 -8.08 -9.36
C VAL A 96 16.19 -6.81 -8.81
N ASP A 97 17.34 -6.40 -9.34
CA ASP A 97 18.08 -5.29 -8.76
C ASP A 97 17.45 -3.93 -9.09
N ARG A 98 16.89 -3.76 -10.30
CA ARG A 98 16.18 -2.54 -10.76
C ARG A 98 15.26 -2.80 -11.95
N HIS A 99 14.09 -2.16 -12.00
CA HIS A 99 13.36 -1.90 -13.24
C HIS A 99 13.43 -0.42 -13.64
N TRP A 100 13.45 -0.15 -14.95
CA TRP A 100 13.55 1.21 -15.51
C TRP A 100 12.37 2.12 -15.15
N SER A 101 11.17 1.56 -14.94
CA SER A 101 10.00 2.29 -14.43
C SER A 101 10.24 2.85 -13.02
N ASP A 102 11.04 2.16 -12.21
CA ASP A 102 11.32 2.54 -10.82
C ASP A 102 12.19 3.79 -10.77
N SER A 103 13.06 3.98 -11.78
CA SER A 103 13.87 5.20 -11.90
C SER A 103 13.00 6.44 -12.10
N ILE A 104 11.90 6.34 -12.84
CA ILE A 104 10.97 7.46 -13.06
C ILE A 104 10.16 7.75 -11.79
N PHE A 105 9.67 6.73 -11.07
CA PHE A 105 8.98 6.93 -9.80
C PHE A 105 9.91 7.50 -8.71
N VAL A 106 11.15 7.03 -8.63
CA VAL A 106 12.18 7.56 -7.72
C VAL A 106 12.53 9.00 -8.09
N GLN A 107 12.65 9.33 -9.37
CA GLN A 107 12.91 10.70 -9.83
C GLN A 107 11.71 11.63 -9.58
N LEU A 108 10.48 11.16 -9.77
CA LEU A 108 9.26 11.90 -9.44
C LEU A 108 9.13 12.15 -7.92
N ARG A 109 9.49 11.18 -7.06
CA ARG A 109 9.53 11.38 -5.60
C ARG A 109 10.53 12.45 -5.16
N ARG A 110 11.61 12.65 -5.92
CA ARG A 110 12.66 13.66 -5.64
C ARG A 110 12.28 15.09 -6.01
N LEU A 111 11.06 15.35 -6.49
CA LEU A 111 10.59 16.69 -6.87
C LEU A 111 10.43 17.63 -5.64
N MET A 112 10.37 18.94 -5.91
CA MET A 112 10.57 20.02 -4.93
C MET A 112 9.60 20.02 -3.73
N GLY A 113 10.18 20.03 -2.53
CA GLY A 113 9.47 20.20 -1.26
C GLY A 113 8.84 18.92 -0.68
N LEU A 114 8.59 18.92 0.62
CA LEU A 114 8.02 17.78 1.34
C LEU A 114 6.60 17.46 0.86
N ARG A 115 5.76 18.48 0.64
CA ARG A 115 4.34 18.30 0.26
C ARG A 115 4.16 17.51 -1.04
N LEU A 116 4.95 17.81 -2.07
CA LEU A 116 4.85 17.12 -3.36
C LEU A 116 5.33 15.68 -3.24
N GLU A 117 6.42 15.44 -2.51
CA GLU A 117 6.90 14.08 -2.24
C GLU A 117 5.84 13.24 -1.52
N LEU A 118 5.19 13.79 -0.48
CA LEU A 118 4.12 13.09 0.23
C LEU A 118 2.90 12.85 -0.67
N MET A 119 2.53 13.79 -1.55
CA MET A 119 1.44 13.59 -2.51
C MET A 119 1.74 12.41 -3.46
N ILE A 120 2.98 12.28 -3.92
CA ILE A 120 3.39 11.18 -4.80
C ILE A 120 3.47 9.88 -4.01
N LEU A 121 3.99 9.92 -2.79
CA LEU A 121 4.08 8.77 -1.90
C LEU A 121 2.69 8.19 -1.59
N THR A 122 1.71 9.02 -1.25
CA THR A 122 0.32 8.56 -1.04
C THR A 122 -0.30 7.89 -2.28
N VAL A 123 0.09 8.27 -3.51
CA VAL A 123 -0.36 7.54 -4.71
C VAL A 123 0.22 6.13 -4.73
N ALA A 124 1.48 5.96 -4.35
CA ALA A 124 2.11 4.66 -4.24
C ALA A 124 1.46 3.83 -3.12
N GLU A 125 1.24 4.41 -1.94
CA GLU A 125 0.62 3.73 -0.79
C GLU A 125 -0.80 3.22 -1.10
N VAL A 126 -1.65 4.01 -1.79
CA VAL A 126 -3.00 3.51 -2.15
C VAL A 126 -2.97 2.38 -3.19
N ILE A 127 -1.96 2.38 -4.06
CA ILE A 127 -1.72 1.31 -5.03
C ILE A 127 -1.24 0.05 -4.30
N ALA A 128 -0.26 0.20 -3.41
CA ALA A 128 0.27 -0.85 -2.54
C ALA A 128 -0.85 -1.48 -1.71
N LEU A 129 -1.66 -0.68 -1.01
CA LEU A 129 -2.81 -1.14 -0.23
C LEU A 129 -3.79 -1.97 -1.08
N ARG A 130 -4.09 -1.54 -2.32
CA ARG A 130 -4.98 -2.33 -3.19
C ARG A 130 -4.31 -3.59 -3.71
N TYR A 131 -3.01 -3.55 -3.99
CA TYR A 131 -2.24 -4.66 -4.49
C TYR A 131 -2.04 -5.75 -3.43
N TYR A 132 -1.59 -5.40 -2.22
CA TYR A 132 -1.44 -6.36 -1.11
C TYR A 132 -2.77 -6.97 -0.70
N ARG A 133 -3.87 -6.22 -0.81
CA ARG A 133 -5.20 -6.82 -0.67
C ARG A 133 -5.48 -7.88 -1.74
N ALA A 134 -5.10 -7.65 -3.00
CA ALA A 134 -5.25 -8.67 -4.05
C ALA A 134 -4.43 -9.93 -3.74
N LEU A 135 -3.22 -9.77 -3.21
CA LEU A 135 -2.35 -10.90 -2.86
C LEU A 135 -2.88 -11.67 -1.65
N ALA A 136 -3.36 -10.97 -0.62
CA ALA A 136 -3.94 -11.56 0.57
C ALA A 136 -5.23 -12.33 0.26
N ASP A 137 -6.13 -11.74 -0.52
CA ASP A 137 -7.45 -12.31 -0.83
C ASP A 137 -7.39 -13.36 -1.98
N GLY A 138 -6.35 -13.31 -2.82
CA GLY A 138 -6.29 -14.01 -4.12
C GLY A 138 -6.09 -15.53 -4.07
N GLY A 139 -5.87 -16.12 -2.90
CA GLY A 139 -5.97 -17.57 -2.67
C GLY A 139 -5.09 -18.44 -3.56
N GLY A 140 -3.79 -18.52 -3.26
CA GLY A 140 -2.85 -19.38 -4.00
C GLY A 140 -1.76 -20.03 -3.15
N ASP A 141 -1.29 -19.36 -2.10
CA ASP A 141 -0.28 -19.88 -1.18
C ASP A 141 -0.44 -19.21 0.18
N ALA A 142 -0.33 -19.99 1.26
CA ALA A 142 -0.59 -19.49 2.60
C ALA A 142 0.53 -18.57 3.13
N LEU A 143 1.79 -18.79 2.71
CA LEU A 143 2.89 -17.91 3.07
C LEU A 143 2.76 -16.57 2.34
N LEU A 144 2.34 -16.59 1.07
CA LEU A 144 1.98 -15.36 0.34
C LEU A 144 0.87 -14.59 1.05
N ALA A 145 -0.22 -15.27 1.43
CA ALA A 145 -1.34 -14.62 2.10
C ALA A 145 -0.92 -14.01 3.45
N GLU A 146 -0.17 -14.76 4.27
CA GLU A 146 0.33 -14.29 5.56
C GLU A 146 1.23 -13.04 5.42
N VAL A 147 2.23 -13.09 4.54
CA VAL A 147 3.11 -11.94 4.28
C VAL A 147 2.32 -10.74 3.77
N SER A 148 1.38 -10.97 2.85
CA SER A 148 0.53 -9.91 2.30
C SER A 148 -0.38 -9.29 3.35
N HIS A 149 -0.91 -10.08 4.29
CA HIS A 149 -1.69 -9.56 5.42
C HIS A 149 -0.86 -8.69 6.36
N ARG A 150 0.36 -9.14 6.71
CA ARG A 150 1.27 -8.36 7.58
C ARG A 150 1.60 -7.01 6.95
N ILE A 151 1.98 -7.00 5.66
CA ILE A 151 2.26 -5.75 4.93
C ILE A 151 1.00 -4.89 4.81
N LEU A 152 -0.14 -5.48 4.42
CA LEU A 152 -1.40 -4.75 4.26
C LEU A 152 -1.84 -4.07 5.55
N ASP A 153 -1.61 -4.69 6.71
CA ASP A 153 -1.97 -4.08 8.00
C ASP A 153 -1.09 -2.90 8.39
N ASP A 154 0.16 -2.86 7.91
CA ASP A 154 1.05 -1.70 7.97
C ASP A 154 0.58 -0.58 7.05
N GLU A 155 0.36 -0.89 5.78
CA GLU A 155 -0.09 0.03 4.72
C GLU A 155 -1.38 0.80 5.04
N ARG A 156 -2.29 0.19 5.81
CA ARG A 156 -3.54 0.86 6.26
C ARG A 156 -3.30 2.16 7.02
N ARG A 157 -2.12 2.35 7.62
CA ARG A 157 -1.77 3.51 8.45
C ARG A 157 -0.94 4.56 7.72
N HIS A 158 -0.20 4.16 6.70
CA HIS A 158 0.66 5.05 5.92
C HIS A 158 -0.15 6.17 5.27
N VAL A 159 -1.23 5.82 4.55
CA VAL A 159 -2.08 6.80 3.88
C VAL A 159 -2.65 7.86 4.85
N PRO A 160 -3.27 7.48 5.99
CA PRO A 160 -3.67 8.46 7.01
C PRO A 160 -2.52 9.30 7.57
N PHE A 161 -1.33 8.72 7.77
CA PHE A 161 -0.14 9.44 8.24
C PHE A 161 0.26 10.54 7.25
N GLN A 162 0.37 10.22 5.96
CA GLN A 162 0.66 11.23 4.93
C GLN A 162 -0.43 12.29 4.82
N CYS A 163 -1.70 11.87 4.84
CA CYS A 163 -2.83 12.79 4.78
C CYS A 163 -2.83 13.78 5.94
N CYS A 164 -2.44 13.33 7.14
CA CYS A 164 -2.32 14.18 8.31
C CYS A 164 -1.25 15.26 8.10
N ARG A 165 -0.06 14.88 7.62
CA ARG A 165 1.02 15.85 7.36
C ARG A 165 0.67 16.81 6.22
N LEU A 166 0.06 16.31 5.15
CA LEU A 166 -0.42 17.11 4.02
C LEU A 166 -1.49 18.13 4.47
N SER A 167 -2.40 17.74 5.35
CA SER A 167 -3.43 18.62 5.88
C SER A 167 -2.83 19.80 6.66
N THR A 168 -1.85 19.55 7.53
CA THR A 168 -1.06 20.62 8.18
C THR A 168 -0.34 21.47 7.13
N GLY A 169 0.28 20.84 6.13
CA GLY A 169 0.98 21.54 5.05
C GLY A 169 0.09 22.48 4.24
N PHE A 170 -1.17 22.13 4.01
CA PHE A 170 -2.12 22.93 3.23
C PHE A 170 -3.08 23.78 4.07
N ALA A 171 -2.88 23.87 5.40
CA ALA A 171 -3.78 24.57 6.32
C ALA A 171 -4.02 26.04 5.93
N HIS A 172 -2.98 26.74 5.49
CA HIS A 172 -3.05 28.15 5.07
C HIS A 172 -3.26 28.34 3.55
N THR A 173 -3.56 27.27 2.81
CA THR A 173 -3.74 27.34 1.36
C THR A 173 -5.18 27.74 1.01
N PRO A 174 -5.40 28.76 0.15
CA PRO A 174 -6.75 29.19 -0.24
C PRO A 174 -7.58 28.06 -0.85
N ALA A 175 -8.91 28.09 -0.64
CA ALA A 175 -9.81 27.02 -1.06
C ALA A 175 -9.75 26.71 -2.56
N GLN A 176 -9.62 27.74 -3.40
CA GLN A 176 -9.50 27.61 -4.86
C GLN A 176 -8.21 26.87 -5.26
N VAL A 177 -7.10 27.20 -4.60
CA VAL A 177 -5.80 26.54 -4.82
C VAL A 177 -5.86 25.08 -4.37
N ARG A 178 -6.46 24.80 -3.20
CA ARG A 178 -6.70 23.41 -2.76
C ARG A 178 -7.54 22.63 -3.77
N ALA A 179 -8.59 23.23 -4.32
CA ALA A 179 -9.42 22.58 -5.33
C ALA A 179 -8.63 22.29 -6.63
N ALA A 180 -7.77 23.21 -7.07
CA ALA A 180 -6.87 22.98 -8.20
C ALA A 180 -5.90 21.83 -7.93
N ILE A 181 -5.23 21.84 -6.77
CA ILE A 181 -4.30 20.77 -6.35
C ILE A 181 -5.01 19.42 -6.32
N ARG A 182 -6.23 19.33 -5.74
CA ARG A 182 -7.03 18.10 -5.72
C ARG A 182 -7.27 17.54 -7.13
N ARG A 183 -7.64 18.40 -8.08
CA ARG A 183 -7.89 17.98 -9.47
C ARG A 183 -6.61 17.51 -10.15
N THR A 184 -5.52 18.28 -10.02
CA THR A 184 -4.22 17.91 -10.60
C THR A 184 -3.72 16.59 -10.03
N TRP A 185 -3.81 16.43 -8.70
CA TRP A 185 -3.36 15.21 -8.03
C TRP A 185 -4.17 13.98 -8.46
N ARG A 186 -5.49 14.11 -8.61
CA ARG A 186 -6.35 13.05 -9.17
C ARG A 186 -6.01 12.72 -10.61
N ALA A 187 -5.75 13.75 -11.44
CA ALA A 187 -5.35 13.58 -12.83
C ALA A 187 -3.98 12.89 -12.98
N LEU A 188 -3.11 13.00 -11.97
CA LEU A 188 -1.83 12.27 -11.89
C LEU A 188 -2.02 10.84 -11.37
N ALA A 189 -2.86 10.63 -10.35
CA ALA A 189 -3.07 9.31 -9.75
C ALA A 189 -3.71 8.30 -10.72
N LEU A 190 -4.68 8.75 -11.52
CA LEU A 190 -5.39 7.89 -12.47
C LEU A 190 -4.47 7.19 -13.51
N PRO A 191 -3.65 7.91 -14.29
CA PRO A 191 -2.77 7.26 -15.27
C PRO A 191 -1.75 6.34 -14.60
N VAL A 192 -1.25 6.68 -13.41
CA VAL A 192 -0.36 5.80 -12.63
C VAL A 192 -1.07 4.49 -12.28
N ALA A 193 -2.29 4.57 -11.72
CA ALA A 193 -3.08 3.37 -11.40
C ALA A 193 -3.39 2.53 -12.64
N VAL A 194 -3.66 3.17 -13.78
CA VAL A 194 -3.87 2.49 -15.07
C VAL A 194 -2.60 1.75 -15.50
N VAL A 195 -1.44 2.42 -15.53
CA VAL A 195 -0.16 1.81 -15.90
C VAL A 195 0.14 0.58 -15.05
N VAL A 196 0.00 0.70 -13.72
CA VAL A 196 0.19 -0.43 -12.79
C VAL A 196 -0.81 -1.56 -13.08
N ALA A 197 -2.09 -1.25 -13.33
CA ALA A 197 -3.08 -2.27 -13.66
C ALA A 197 -2.74 -3.02 -14.97
N PHE A 198 -2.16 -2.33 -15.96
CA PHE A 198 -1.74 -2.97 -17.20
C PHE A 198 -0.51 -3.85 -16.99
N ASP A 199 0.52 -3.32 -16.34
CA ASP A 199 1.80 -3.98 -16.09
C ASP A 199 1.65 -5.21 -15.19
N HIS A 200 0.85 -5.11 -14.13
CA HIS A 200 0.58 -6.20 -13.20
C HIS A 200 -0.68 -7.02 -13.57
N GLY A 201 -1.30 -6.73 -14.72
CA GLY A 201 -2.54 -7.35 -15.17
C GLY A 201 -2.56 -8.89 -15.18
N PRO A 202 -1.49 -9.57 -15.66
CA PRO A 202 -1.40 -11.02 -15.58
C PRO A 202 -1.45 -11.56 -14.15
N ALA A 203 -0.76 -10.91 -13.20
CA ALA A 203 -0.80 -11.30 -11.79
C ALA A 203 -2.16 -11.02 -11.18
N LEU A 204 -2.73 -9.83 -11.43
CA LEU A 204 -4.07 -9.47 -10.95
C LEU A 204 -5.12 -10.49 -11.42
N ARG A 205 -5.03 -10.94 -12.68
CA ARG A 205 -5.93 -11.98 -13.20
C ARG A 205 -5.82 -13.30 -12.43
N VAL A 206 -4.59 -13.74 -12.12
CA VAL A 206 -4.36 -14.94 -11.29
C VAL A 206 -4.98 -14.78 -9.91
N LEU A 207 -4.91 -13.57 -9.34
CA LEU A 207 -5.48 -13.22 -8.03
C LEU A 207 -6.98 -12.90 -8.08
N GLY A 208 -7.67 -13.16 -9.20
CA GLY A 208 -9.11 -12.92 -9.33
C GLY A 208 -9.53 -11.45 -9.46
N VAL A 209 -8.59 -10.53 -9.70
CA VAL A 209 -8.85 -9.09 -9.81
C VAL A 209 -8.72 -8.64 -11.27
N THR A 210 -9.77 -8.00 -11.80
CA THR A 210 -9.67 -7.38 -13.13
C THR A 210 -8.96 -6.03 -13.05
N ARG A 211 -8.31 -5.62 -14.15
CA ARG A 211 -7.67 -4.29 -14.26
C ARG A 211 -8.63 -3.14 -13.93
N ARG A 212 -9.88 -3.24 -14.40
CA ARG A 212 -10.92 -2.22 -14.16
C ARG A 212 -11.26 -2.11 -12.67
N VAL A 213 -11.44 -3.26 -12.00
CA VAL A 213 -11.70 -3.30 -10.55
C VAL A 213 -10.51 -2.74 -9.79
N PHE A 214 -9.27 -3.12 -10.15
CA PHE A 214 -8.07 -2.59 -9.52
C PHE A 214 -7.98 -1.06 -9.61
N VAL A 215 -8.17 -0.48 -10.80
CA VAL A 215 -8.15 0.99 -11.00
C VAL A 215 -9.29 1.64 -10.22
N ALA A 216 -10.52 1.13 -10.32
CA ALA A 216 -11.66 1.71 -9.64
C ALA A 216 -11.50 1.70 -8.11
N ASP A 217 -11.02 0.60 -7.54
CA ASP A 217 -10.78 0.47 -6.10
C ASP A 217 -9.65 1.41 -5.64
N THR A 218 -8.55 1.45 -6.40
CA THR A 218 -7.41 2.35 -6.15
C THR A 218 -7.86 3.81 -6.16
N MET A 219 -8.65 4.22 -7.15
CA MET A 219 -9.15 5.60 -7.23
C MET A 219 -10.14 5.95 -6.12
N ARG A 220 -10.91 4.98 -5.61
CA ARG A 220 -11.75 5.19 -4.40
C ARG A 220 -10.90 5.38 -3.14
N LEU A 221 -9.85 4.57 -2.97
CA LEU A 221 -8.89 4.75 -1.88
C LEU A 221 -8.21 6.13 -1.96
N PHE A 222 -7.81 6.52 -3.17
CA PHE A 222 -7.23 7.82 -3.44
C PHE A 222 -8.20 8.98 -3.13
N ASP A 223 -9.47 8.88 -3.52
CA ASP A 223 -10.48 9.90 -3.20
C ASP A 223 -10.66 10.08 -1.69
N ASN A 224 -10.64 8.98 -0.93
CA ASN A 224 -10.68 9.04 0.53
C ASN A 224 -9.43 9.70 1.11
N ALA A 225 -8.25 9.44 0.54
CA ALA A 225 -7.00 10.10 0.94
C ALA A 225 -7.05 11.61 0.66
N VAL A 226 -7.50 12.01 -0.54
CA VAL A 226 -7.70 13.41 -0.91
C VAL A 226 -8.70 14.10 0.03
N ALA A 227 -9.82 13.45 0.35
CA ALA A 227 -10.80 13.98 1.28
C ALA A 227 -10.23 14.19 2.69
N ARG A 228 -9.35 13.29 3.16
CA ARG A 228 -8.66 13.44 4.45
C ARG A 228 -7.61 14.56 4.43
N ALA A 229 -6.79 14.63 3.39
CA ALA A 229 -5.73 15.63 3.27
C ALA A 229 -6.27 17.07 3.17
N PHE A 230 -7.44 17.26 2.55
CA PHE A 230 -8.04 18.59 2.34
C PHE A 230 -9.34 18.82 3.12
N GLY A 231 -9.74 17.87 3.98
CA GLY A 231 -10.91 18.00 4.85
C GLY A 231 -10.74 19.18 5.80
N THR A 232 -11.81 19.92 6.05
CA THR A 232 -11.80 20.98 7.06
C THR A 232 -11.64 20.36 8.45
N ALA A 233 -10.88 21.02 9.32
CA ALA A 233 -10.95 20.82 10.76
C ALA A 233 -12.34 21.26 11.27
N GLY A 234 -13.36 20.45 10.98
CA GLY A 234 -14.70 20.59 11.50
C GLY A 234 -14.84 19.74 12.75
N ARG A 235 -15.15 20.38 13.88
CA ARG A 235 -15.70 19.73 15.08
C ARG A 235 -16.79 18.74 14.66
N THR A 236 -16.53 17.45 14.80
CA THR A 236 -17.59 16.45 14.95
C THR A 236 -17.24 15.62 16.16
N GLY A 237 -18.09 15.73 17.17
CA GLY A 237 -18.01 14.97 18.40
C GLY A 237 -18.05 13.47 18.13
N LEU A 238 -17.67 12.73 19.17
CA LEU A 238 -17.79 11.28 19.23
C LEU A 238 -19.15 10.81 18.71
N THR A 239 -19.15 10.13 17.57
CA THR A 239 -20.10 9.06 17.29
C THR A 239 -19.30 7.83 16.86
N THR A 240 -19.14 6.93 17.82
CA THR A 240 -18.78 5.53 17.59
C THR A 240 -19.84 4.93 16.67
N THR A 241 -19.59 4.90 15.36
CA THR A 241 -20.33 4.04 14.45
C THR A 241 -19.46 2.84 14.14
N THR A 242 -19.73 1.76 14.88
CA THR A 242 -19.27 0.41 14.58
C THR A 242 -19.63 0.07 13.13
N MET A 243 -18.65 0.09 12.24
CA MET A 243 -18.83 -0.49 10.89
C MET A 243 -18.79 -2.01 11.02
N SER A 244 -19.98 -2.59 11.21
CA SER A 244 -20.23 -4.01 10.98
C SER A 244 -20.10 -4.26 9.47
N PHE A 245 -19.00 -4.93 9.06
CA PHE A 245 -18.88 -5.47 7.71
C PHE A 245 -19.77 -6.70 7.62
N ALA A 246 -20.93 -6.53 6.99
CA ALA A 246 -21.77 -7.64 6.57
C ALA A 246 -20.99 -8.52 5.57
N VAL A 247 -20.86 -9.79 5.92
CA VAL A 247 -20.37 -10.88 5.06
C VAL A 247 -21.27 -10.97 3.82
N VAL A 248 -20.69 -10.79 2.64
CA VAL A 248 -21.38 -11.09 1.37
C VAL A 248 -21.34 -12.61 1.15
N PRO A 249 -22.48 -13.31 0.98
CA PRO A 249 -22.49 -14.75 0.76
C PRO A 249 -21.85 -15.14 -0.57
N SER A 250 -20.96 -16.13 -0.51
CA SER A 250 -20.31 -16.76 -1.65
C SER A 250 -21.35 -17.47 -2.54
N LEU A 251 -21.59 -16.93 -3.73
CA LEU A 251 -22.32 -17.63 -4.80
C LEU A 251 -21.29 -18.20 -5.79
N TYR A 252 -20.79 -19.40 -5.50
CA TYR A 252 -20.27 -20.29 -6.53
C TYR A 252 -20.92 -21.67 -6.38
N LEU A 253 -21.85 -21.91 -7.30
CA LEU A 253 -22.58 -23.15 -7.49
C LEU A 253 -21.64 -24.29 -7.88
N HIS A 254 -21.87 -25.40 -7.17
CA HIS A 254 -21.46 -26.78 -7.44
C HIS A 254 -21.45 -27.15 -8.94
N ARG A 255 -20.30 -27.60 -9.46
CA ARG A 255 -20.24 -28.41 -10.68
C ARG A 255 -20.00 -29.87 -10.29
N SER A 256 -21.09 -30.63 -10.26
CA SER A 256 -21.12 -32.07 -9.99
C SER A 256 -20.34 -32.86 -11.05
N LYS A 257 -19.46 -33.76 -10.59
CA LYS A 257 -18.84 -34.82 -11.38
C LYS A 257 -19.92 -35.86 -11.71
N ARG A 258 -20.22 -36.09 -12.99
CA ARG A 258 -20.89 -37.31 -13.43
C ARG A 258 -19.85 -38.43 -13.55
N ASP A 259 -19.96 -39.37 -12.63
CA ASP A 259 -19.30 -40.66 -12.65
C ASP A 259 -19.86 -41.53 -13.79
N SER A 260 -18.97 -42.29 -14.42
CA SER A 260 -19.22 -43.12 -15.60
C SER A 260 -19.31 -44.57 -15.14
N ARG A 261 -20.52 -45.13 -14.98
CA ARG A 261 -20.72 -46.58 -14.76
C ARG A 261 -22.14 -47.02 -15.12
N ARG A 262 -22.26 -47.86 -16.15
CA ARG A 262 -23.21 -48.99 -16.35
C ARG A 262 -22.88 -49.63 -17.71
N THR A 263 -22.17 -50.76 -17.77
CA THR A 263 -22.71 -52.14 -17.75
C THR A 263 -23.76 -52.40 -18.83
N THR A 264 -23.33 -53.07 -19.89
CA THR A 264 -23.97 -54.26 -20.48
C THR A 264 -22.89 -55.30 -20.64
#